data_AF-A0A966Q1F3-F1
#
_entry.id   AF-A0A966Q1F3-F1
#
_cell.length_a   1.000
_cell.length_b   1.000
_cell.length_c   1.000
_cell.angle_alpha   90.00
_cell.angle_beta   90.00
_cell.angle_gamma   90.00
#
_symmetry.space_group_name_H-M   'P 1'
#
loop_
_entity.id
_entity.type
_entity.pdbx_description
1 polymer ?
#
loop_
_entity_poly.entity_id
_entity_poly.type
_entity_poly.pdbx_seq_one_letter_code
_entity_poly.pdbx_strand_id
1 'polypeptide(L)'
;MTAEQILFATGTWLVLLLIVYRHITYTKIKECYGMWFTKEYWTDYNTVEFVSWFAKGIIIVPGLIFHIQIWWLYFLTLFTSLTLIWASNKKLLPTLVGFNTLWAWISCMVLAQHLL
;
A
#
# COMPACT_ATOMS: atom_id res chain seq x y z
N MET A 1 21.84 -5.19 2.33
CA MET A 1 22.12 -3.75 2.47
C MET A 1 23.17 -3.56 3.55
N THR A 2 24.14 -2.67 3.34
CA THR A 2 25.12 -2.30 4.38
C THR A 2 24.50 -1.33 5.39
N ALA A 3 25.09 -1.23 6.59
CA ALA A 3 24.62 -0.28 7.62
C ALA A 3 24.64 1.17 7.11
N GLU A 4 25.65 1.53 6.33
CA GLU A 4 25.78 2.83 5.68
C GLU A 4 24.62 3.11 4.70
N GLN A 5 24.29 2.14 3.83
CA GLN A 5 23.16 2.27 2.90
C GLN A 5 21.82 2.47 3.63
N ILE A 6 21.60 1.75 4.73
CA ILE A 6 20.39 1.88 5.55
C ILE A 6 20.33 3.29 6.15
N LEU A 7 21.42 3.75 6.77
CA LEU A 7 21.49 5.09 7.37
C LEU A 7 21.22 6.20 6.34
N PHE A 8 21.88 6.16 5.19
CA PHE A 8 21.67 7.15 4.13
C PHE A 8 20.25 7.10 3.55
N ALA A 9 19.71 5.90 3.30
CA ALA A 9 18.36 5.76 2.76
C ALA A 9 17.30 6.26 3.75
N THR A 10 17.41 5.89 5.03
CA THR A 10 16.49 6.34 6.08
C THR A 10 16.61 7.84 6.34
N GLY A 11 17.82 8.39 6.37
CA GLY A 11 18.03 9.83 6.52
C GLY A 11 17.45 10.64 5.35
N THR A 12 17.70 10.18 4.12
CA THR A 12 17.14 10.81 2.91
C THR A 12 15.61 10.72 2.91
N TRP A 13 15.04 9.56 3.20
CA TRP A 13 13.60 9.37 3.34
C TRP A 13 12.97 10.31 4.37
N LEU A 14 13.60 10.44 5.54
CA LEU A 14 13.13 11.32 6.60
C LEU A 14 13.15 12.80 6.16
N VAL A 15 14.24 13.26 5.54
CA VAL A 15 14.34 14.63 5.03
C VAL A 15 13.28 14.92 3.98
N LEU A 16 13.08 14.01 3.01
CA LEU A 16 12.05 14.16 1.97
C LEU A 16 10.64 14.21 2.58
N LEU A 17 10.34 13.34 3.54
CA LEU A 17 9.06 13.37 4.25
C LEU A 17 8.86 14.68 5.01
N LEU A 18 9.87 15.17 5.70
CA LEU A 18 9.79 16.44 6.44
C LEU A 18 9.53 17.62 5.49
N ILE A 19 10.14 17.64 4.30
CA ILE A 19 9.88 18.66 3.27
C ILE A 19 8.42 18.62 2.82
N VAL A 20 7.91 17.45 2.46
CA VAL A 20 6.53 17.28 1.99
C VAL A 20 5.51 17.61 3.09
N TYR A 21 5.74 17.12 4.32
CA TYR A 21 4.86 17.40 5.46
C TYR A 21 4.86 18.86 5.84
N ARG A 22 6.00 19.55 5.73
CA ARG A 22 6.07 21.00 5.91
C ARG A 22 5.28 21.75 4.84
N HIS A 23 5.37 21.33 3.58
CA HIS A 23 4.60 21.94 2.48
C HIS A 23 3.07 21.78 2.68
N ILE A 24 2.61 20.63 3.19
CA ILE A 24 1.19 20.39 3.49
C ILE A 24 0.74 21.07 4.78
N THR A 25 1.65 21.21 5.76
CA THR A 25 1.46 21.56 7.18
C THR A 25 1.32 20.32 8.08
N TYR A 26 2.17 20.22 9.10
CA TYR A 26 2.18 19.12 10.07
C TYR A 26 0.83 18.90 10.76
N THR A 27 0.08 19.97 11.03
CA THR A 27 -1.27 19.89 11.62
C THR A 27 -2.22 19.08 10.76
N LYS A 28 -2.28 19.36 9.45
CA LYS A 28 -3.15 18.63 8.51
C LYS A 28 -2.74 17.15 8.38
N ILE A 29 -1.44 16.87 8.38
CA ILE A 29 -0.93 15.49 8.36
C ILE A 29 -1.34 14.75 9.64
N LYS A 30 -1.18 15.38 10.80
CA LYS A 30 -1.59 14.81 12.09
C LYS A 30 -3.09 14.55 12.13
N GLU A 31 -3.91 15.48 11.67
CA GLU A 31 -5.37 15.32 11.56
C GLU A 31 -5.73 14.17 10.62
N CYS A 32 -5.05 14.07 9.47
CA CYS A 32 -5.26 13.02 8.48
C CYS A 32 -5.00 11.61 9.06
N TYR A 33 -3.83 11.39 9.68
CA TYR A 33 -3.55 10.12 10.37
C TYR A 33 -4.44 9.94 11.60
N GLY A 34 -4.86 11.03 12.23
CA GLY A 34 -5.82 11.02 13.34
C GLY A 34 -7.16 10.38 12.99
N MET A 35 -7.57 10.43 11.71
CA MET A 35 -8.80 9.78 11.24
C MET A 35 -8.81 8.26 11.48
N TRP A 36 -7.65 7.59 11.53
CA TRP A 36 -7.60 6.16 11.85
C TRP A 36 -8.12 5.85 13.26
N PHE A 37 -8.19 6.84 14.14
CA PHE A 37 -8.69 6.69 15.51
C PHE A 37 -10.15 7.13 15.67
N THR A 38 -10.82 7.57 14.61
CA THR A 38 -12.25 7.94 14.65
C THR A 38 -13.11 6.84 14.04
N LYS A 39 -14.24 6.50 14.66
CA LYS A 39 -15.10 5.41 14.17
C LYS A 39 -15.76 5.76 12.84
N GLU A 40 -16.04 7.04 12.64
CA GLU A 40 -16.69 7.61 11.46
C GLU A 40 -15.82 7.42 10.20
N TYR A 41 -14.50 7.34 10.36
CA TYR A 41 -13.60 7.05 9.25
C TYR A 41 -13.74 5.60 8.75
N TRP A 42 -14.02 4.64 9.62
CA TRP A 42 -14.04 3.21 9.28
C TRP A 42 -15.35 2.79 8.59
N THR A 43 -15.53 3.28 7.37
CA THR A 43 -16.56 2.78 6.44
C THR A 43 -16.09 1.48 5.76
N ASP A 44 -17.02 0.76 5.14
CA ASP A 44 -16.68 -0.45 4.35
C ASP A 44 -15.59 -0.17 3.31
N TYR A 45 -15.68 0.97 2.62
CA TYR A 45 -14.73 1.37 1.60
C TYR A 45 -13.34 1.71 2.16
N ASN A 46 -13.29 2.46 3.27
CA ASN A 46 -12.01 2.83 3.90
C ASN A 46 -11.32 1.61 4.54
N THR A 47 -12.12 0.67 5.05
CA THR A 47 -11.61 -0.60 5.58
C THR A 47 -10.97 -1.43 4.46
N VAL A 48 -11.66 -1.58 3.32
CA VAL A 48 -11.12 -2.26 2.14
C VAL A 48 -9.83 -1.59 1.64
N GLU A 49 -9.80 -0.26 1.61
CA GLU A 49 -8.62 0.51 1.20
C GLU A 49 -7.44 0.26 2.12
N PHE A 50 -7.64 0.34 3.43
CA PHE A 50 -6.59 0.10 4.42
C PHE A 50 -6.04 -1.33 4.33
N VAL A 51 -6.93 -2.34 4.29
CA VAL A 51 -6.51 -3.75 4.21
C VAL A 51 -5.78 -4.04 2.90
N SER A 52 -6.25 -3.48 1.77
CA SER A 52 -5.62 -3.67 0.47
C SER A 52 -4.25 -2.98 0.37
N TRP A 53 -4.11 -1.78 0.96
CA TRP A 53 -2.83 -1.10 1.11
C TRP A 53 -1.86 -1.91 1.98
N PHE A 54 -2.31 -2.39 3.13
CA PHE A 54 -1.49 -3.15 4.07
C PHE A 54 -1.03 -4.49 3.49
N ALA A 55 -1.92 -5.23 2.81
CA ALA A 55 -1.58 -6.48 2.13
C ALA A 55 -0.48 -6.29 1.08
N LYS A 56 -0.56 -5.23 0.27
CA LYS A 56 0.49 -4.88 -0.69
C LYS A 56 1.80 -4.52 0.02
N GLY A 57 1.74 -3.79 1.13
CA GLY A 57 2.92 -3.48 1.95
C GLY A 57 3.65 -4.74 2.43
N ILE A 58 2.91 -5.74 2.93
CA ILE A 58 3.50 -7.02 3.39
C ILE A 58 4.16 -7.79 2.25
N ILE A 59 3.72 -7.65 1.00
CA ILE A 59 4.37 -8.31 -0.14
C ILE A 59 5.57 -7.50 -0.65
N ILE A 60 5.40 -6.19 -0.83
CA ILE A 60 6.40 -5.30 -1.45
C ILE A 60 7.64 -5.17 -0.58
N VAL A 61 7.48 -4.94 0.73
CA VAL A 61 8.61 -4.69 1.63
C VAL A 61 9.58 -5.88 1.65
N PRO A 62 9.16 -7.12 1.97
CA PRO A 62 10.08 -8.25 1.92
C PRO A 62 10.50 -8.64 0.50
N GLY A 63 9.62 -8.50 -0.49
CA GLY A 63 9.93 -8.82 -1.88
C GLY A 63 11.00 -7.90 -2.48
N LEU A 64 10.94 -6.59 -2.21
CA LEU A 64 11.89 -5.61 -2.77
C LEU A 64 13.13 -5.42 -1.91
N ILE A 65 13.00 -5.36 -0.58
CA ILE A 65 14.13 -5.03 0.32
C ILE A 65 14.94 -6.28 0.66
N PHE A 66 14.26 -7.40 0.95
CA PHE A 66 14.90 -8.63 1.40
C PHE A 66 14.99 -9.70 0.30
N HIS A 67 14.40 -9.44 -0.88
CA HIS A 67 14.27 -10.41 -1.97
C HIS A 67 13.55 -11.71 -1.55
N ILE A 68 12.70 -11.62 -0.52
CA ILE A 68 11.89 -12.73 -0.01
C ILE A 68 10.49 -12.60 -0.59
N GLN A 69 10.16 -13.46 -1.55
CA GLN A 69 8.82 -13.50 -2.14
C GLN A 69 7.95 -14.54 -1.43
N ILE A 70 6.91 -14.07 -0.74
CA ILE A 70 5.92 -14.92 -0.09
C ILE A 70 4.74 -15.11 -1.06
N TRP A 71 4.87 -16.06 -1.99
CA TRP A 71 3.98 -16.21 -3.14
C TRP A 71 2.50 -16.48 -2.78
N TRP A 72 2.21 -17.17 -1.67
CA TRP A 72 0.83 -17.47 -1.27
C TRP A 72 0.07 -16.21 -0.80
N LEU A 73 0.77 -15.15 -0.38
CA LEU A 73 0.14 -13.87 -0.07
C LEU A 73 -0.48 -13.22 -1.32
N TYR A 74 -0.11 -13.65 -2.52
CA TYR A 74 -0.71 -13.11 -3.74
C TYR A 74 -2.18 -13.50 -3.91
N PHE A 75 -2.67 -14.54 -3.22
CA PHE A 75 -4.12 -14.77 -3.08
C PHE A 75 -4.81 -13.64 -2.32
N LEU A 76 -4.20 -13.18 -1.22
CA LEU A 76 -4.71 -12.07 -0.42
C LEU A 76 -4.66 -10.76 -1.22
N THR A 77 -3.58 -10.48 -1.95
CA THR A 77 -3.52 -9.27 -2.79
C THR A 77 -4.44 -9.33 -3.99
N LEU A 78 -4.69 -10.51 -4.57
CA LEU A 78 -5.70 -10.67 -5.62
C LEU A 78 -7.09 -10.30 -5.09
N PHE A 79 -7.51 -10.93 -3.99
CA PHE A 79 -8.81 -10.67 -3.37
C PHE A 79 -8.96 -9.18 -3.01
N THR A 80 -8.01 -8.64 -2.26
CA THR A 80 -8.06 -7.24 -1.81
C THR A 80 -7.93 -6.22 -2.95
N SER A 81 -7.29 -6.57 -4.09
CA SER A 81 -7.26 -5.69 -5.27
C SER A 81 -8.60 -5.69 -6.00
N LEU A 82 -9.25 -6.85 -6.15
CA LEU A 82 -10.60 -6.93 -6.73
C LEU A 82 -11.62 -6.15 -5.90
N THR A 83 -11.58 -6.27 -4.56
CA THR A 83 -12.45 -5.49 -3.69
C THR A 83 -12.11 -3.99 -3.73
N LEU A 84 -10.83 -3.63 -3.82
CA LEU A 84 -10.41 -2.22 -3.89
C LEU A 84 -10.76 -1.56 -5.23
N ILE A 85 -10.86 -2.31 -6.35
CA ILE A 85 -11.42 -1.80 -7.62
C ILE A 85 -12.85 -1.28 -7.39
N TRP A 86 -13.69 -2.09 -6.72
CA TRP A 86 -15.06 -1.68 -6.39
C TRP A 86 -15.09 -0.47 -5.45
N ALA A 87 -14.31 -0.49 -4.37
CA ALA A 87 -14.28 0.61 -3.40
C ALA A 87 -13.74 1.92 -4.01
N SER A 88 -12.75 1.85 -4.91
CA SER A 88 -12.19 3.01 -5.61
C SER A 88 -13.17 3.60 -6.61
N ASN A 89 -13.96 2.77 -7.29
CA ASN A 89 -15.01 3.23 -8.20
C ASN A 89 -16.11 3.99 -7.45
N LYS A 90 -16.45 3.58 -6.21
CA LYS A 90 -17.41 4.28 -5.36
C LYS A 90 -16.94 5.68 -4.93
N LYS A 91 -15.63 5.88 -4.83
CA LYS A 91 -14.98 7.18 -4.59
C LYS A 91 -14.65 7.96 -5.88
N LEU A 92 -14.99 7.42 -7.07
CA LEU A 92 -14.66 7.98 -8.38
C LEU A 92 -13.16 8.24 -8.60
N LEU A 93 -12.31 7.30 -8.15
CA LEU A 93 -10.84 7.40 -8.25
C LEU A 93 -10.29 6.48 -9.36
N PRO A 94 -10.28 6.92 -10.64
CA PRO A 94 -9.94 6.07 -11.79
C PRO A 94 -8.49 5.56 -11.76
N THR A 95 -7.57 6.34 -11.20
CA THR A 95 -6.16 5.94 -11.06
C THR A 95 -5.99 4.78 -10.08
N LEU A 96 -6.75 4.76 -8.98
CA LEU A 96 -6.73 3.65 -8.02
C LEU A 96 -7.41 2.40 -8.59
N VAL A 97 -8.45 2.58 -9.41
CA VAL A 97 -9.05 1.47 -10.17
C VAL A 97 -8.00 0.85 -11.08
N GLY A 98 -7.34 1.65 -11.94
CA GLY A 98 -6.31 1.16 -12.85
C GLY A 98 -5.13 0.49 -12.13
N PHE A 99 -4.66 1.07 -11.02
CA PHE A 99 -3.59 0.50 -10.21
C PHE A 99 -3.96 -0.87 -9.65
N ASN A 100 -5.18 -1.03 -9.10
CA ASN A 100 -5.60 -2.32 -8.56
C ASN A 100 -5.92 -3.36 -9.65
N THR A 101 -6.34 -2.93 -10.84
CA THR A 101 -6.44 -3.82 -12.01
C THR A 101 -5.08 -4.40 -12.38
N LEU A 102 -4.02 -3.58 -12.40
CA LEU A 102 -2.66 -4.07 -12.63
C LEU A 102 -2.21 -5.04 -11.52
N TRP A 103 -2.53 -4.74 -10.26
CA TRP A 103 -2.21 -5.62 -9.14
C TRP A 103 -2.93 -6.97 -9.18
N ALA A 104 -4.18 -6.99 -9.64
CA ALA A 104 -4.90 -8.24 -9.86
C ALA A 104 -4.17 -9.08 -10.92
N TRP A 105 -3.75 -8.48 -12.03
CA TRP A 105 -2.96 -9.16 -13.06
C TRP A 105 -1.62 -9.68 -12.52
N ILE A 106 -0.85 -8.87 -11.79
CA ILE A 106 0.42 -9.30 -11.16
C ILE A 106 0.19 -10.50 -10.25
N SER A 107 -0.88 -10.47 -9.45
CA SER A 107 -1.19 -11.57 -8.55
C SER A 107 -1.48 -12.86 -9.31
N CYS A 108 -2.24 -12.79 -10.40
CA CYS A 108 -2.45 -13.95 -11.28
C CYS A 108 -1.14 -14.47 -11.88
N MET A 109 -0.24 -13.59 -12.33
CA MET A 109 1.05 -14.00 -12.91
C MET A 109 1.93 -14.75 -11.91
N VAL A 110 2.07 -14.23 -10.69
CA VAL A 110 2.89 -14.88 -9.65
C VAL A 110 2.27 -16.19 -9.18
N LEU A 111 0.94 -16.24 -9.02
CA LEU A 111 0.24 -17.48 -8.66
C LEU A 111 0.40 -18.54 -9.75
N ALA A 112 0.28 -18.17 -11.03
CA ALA A 112 0.49 -19.09 -12.14
C ALA A 112 1.91 -19.67 -12.15
N GLN A 113 2.95 -18.87 -11.85
CA GLN A 113 4.34 -19.33 -11.78
C GLN A 113 4.61 -20.39 -10.70
N HIS A 114 3.78 -20.45 -9.65
CA HIS A 114 3.99 -21.36 -8.52
C HIS A 114 3.04 -22.56 -8.51
N LEU A 115 1.90 -22.44 -9.19
CA LEU A 115 0.85 -23.47 -9.21
C LEU A 115 0.87 -24.35 -10.47
N LEU A 116 1.48 -23.88 -11.55
CA LEU A 116 1.64 -24.60 -12.82
C LEU A 116 3.13 -24.93 -13.05
#